data_AF-A0A7V6PFA2-F1
#
_entry.id   AF-A0A7V6PFA2-F1
#
_cell.length_a   1.000
_cell.length_b   1.000
_cell.length_c   1.000
_cell.angle_alpha   90.00
_cell.angle_beta   90.00
_cell.angle_gamma   90.00
#
_symmetry.space_group_name_H-M   'P 1'
#
loop_
_entity.id
_entity.type
_entity.pdbx_description
1 polymer ?
#
loop_
_entity_poly.entity_id
_entity_poly.type
_entity_poly.pdbx_seq_one_letter_code
_entity_poly.pdbx_strand_id
1 'polypeptide(L)'
;LAACIEAAGNTPRTVLKFVIFDDADYAFAKEVANRHPHLPVYLQPGNHNPPPPEANDAAIDIDGIMQRMEWLVEKVIADGWYEAHVLPQLHVLIWGNKRGV
;
A
#
# COMPACT_ATOMS: atom_id res chain seq x y z
N LEU A 1 -14.02 -11.41 2.31
CA LEU A 1 -13.99 -10.06 2.89
C LEU A 1 -15.16 -9.82 3.84
N ALA A 2 -16.43 -9.91 3.41
CA ALA A 2 -17.59 -9.68 4.28
C ALA A 2 -17.56 -10.47 5.60
N ALA A 3 -17.34 -11.79 5.54
CA ALA A 3 -17.21 -12.64 6.74
C ALA A 3 -16.06 -12.21 7.69
N CYS A 4 -14.97 -11.65 7.15
CA CYS A 4 -13.85 -11.16 7.96
C CYS A 4 -14.21 -9.85 8.67
N ILE A 5 -14.93 -8.95 8.00
CA ILE A 5 -15.42 -7.69 8.57
C ILE A 5 -16.43 -8.00 9.69
N GLU A 6 -17.36 -8.93 9.44
CA GLU A 6 -18.33 -9.39 10.43
C GLU A 6 -17.63 -10.01 11.66
N ALA A 7 -16.65 -10.89 11.44
CA ALA A 7 -15.90 -11.52 12.52
C ALA A 7 -15.08 -10.52 13.35
N ALA A 8 -14.57 -9.44 12.74
CA ALA A 8 -13.86 -8.39 13.46
C ALA A 8 -14.78 -7.60 14.41
N GLY A 9 -16.04 -7.41 14.03
CA GLY A 9 -16.99 -6.60 14.78
C GLY A 9 -16.57 -5.13 14.90
N ASN A 10 -17.07 -4.44 15.93
CA ASN A 10 -16.88 -2.98 16.09
C ASN A 10 -15.75 -2.60 17.06
N THR A 11 -15.07 -3.58 17.66
CA THR A 11 -14.01 -3.32 18.65
C THR A 11 -12.68 -2.92 18.00
N PRO A 12 -12.16 -3.63 16.99
CA PRO A 12 -10.94 -3.20 16.30
C PRO A 12 -11.25 -2.12 15.27
N ARG A 13 -10.26 -1.25 15.03
CA ARG A 13 -10.27 -0.39 13.84
C ARG A 13 -9.94 -1.23 12.61
N THR A 14 -10.94 -1.52 11.80
CA THR A 14 -10.78 -2.25 10.54
C THR A 14 -10.50 -1.26 9.40
N VAL A 15 -9.55 -1.60 8.53
CA VAL A 15 -9.15 -0.77 7.37
C VAL A 15 -8.92 -1.65 6.15
N LEU A 16 -8.97 -1.05 4.96
CA LEU A 16 -8.49 -1.68 3.73
C LEU A 16 -7.10 -1.15 3.41
N LYS A 17 -6.14 -2.05 3.21
CA LYS A 17 -4.80 -1.69 2.74
C LYS A 17 -4.48 -2.42 1.44
N PHE A 18 -4.08 -1.67 0.42
CA PHE A 18 -3.69 -2.21 -0.88
C PHE A 18 -2.23 -1.89 -1.16
N VAL A 19 -1.52 -2.87 -1.71
CA VAL A 19 -0.21 -2.67 -2.32
C VAL A 19 -0.45 -2.44 -3.81
N ILE A 20 0.08 -1.35 -4.36
CA ILE A 20 -0.16 -0.92 -5.74
C ILE A 20 1.16 -0.99 -6.52
N PHE A 21 1.25 -1.89 -7.50
CA PHE A 21 2.36 -1.95 -8.44
C PHE A 21 2.05 -1.22 -9.74
N ASP A 22 0.78 -1.24 -10.17
CA ASP A 22 0.35 -0.71 -11.46
C ASP A 22 -1.10 -0.18 -11.46
N ASP A 23 -1.58 0.20 -12.64
CA ASP A 23 -2.92 0.71 -12.85
C ASP A 23 -4.03 -0.33 -12.56
N ALA A 24 -3.75 -1.62 -12.78
CA ALA A 24 -4.72 -2.67 -12.54
C ALA A 24 -4.96 -2.87 -11.03
N ASP A 25 -3.88 -2.84 -10.24
CA ASP A 25 -3.97 -2.85 -8.78
C ASP A 25 -4.75 -1.63 -8.25
N TYR A 26 -4.49 -0.45 -8.83
CA TYR A 26 -5.17 0.78 -8.44
C TYR A 26 -6.68 0.73 -8.77
N ALA A 27 -7.03 0.25 -9.96
CA ALA A 27 -8.43 0.06 -10.37
C ALA A 27 -9.16 -0.94 -9.46
N PHE A 28 -8.49 -2.05 -9.12
CA PHE A 28 -9.00 -3.02 -8.16
C PHE A 28 -9.22 -2.39 -6.77
N ALA A 29 -8.27 -1.60 -6.26
CA ALA A 29 -8.40 -0.92 -4.98
C ALA A 29 -9.64 0.00 -4.95
N LYS A 30 -9.89 0.76 -6.02
CA LYS A 30 -11.09 1.59 -6.16
C LYS A 30 -12.37 0.76 -6.15
N GLU A 31 -12.41 -0.33 -6.91
CA GLU A 31 -13.57 -1.21 -6.98
C GLU A 31 -13.94 -1.79 -5.60
N VAL A 32 -12.94 -2.27 -4.85
CA VAL A 32 -13.16 -2.81 -3.50
C VAL A 32 -13.55 -1.70 -2.53
N ALA A 33 -12.92 -0.53 -2.58
CA ALA A 33 -13.26 0.60 -1.73
C ALA A 33 -14.70 1.07 -1.93
N ASN A 34 -15.17 1.12 -3.18
CA ASN A 34 -16.57 1.48 -3.49
C ASN A 34 -17.58 0.48 -2.93
N ARG A 35 -17.21 -0.79 -2.77
CA ARG A 35 -18.04 -1.83 -2.11
C ARG A 35 -18.04 -1.72 -0.59
N HIS A 36 -17.07 -1.02 0.00
CA HIS A 36 -16.89 -0.89 1.44
C HIS A 36 -16.58 0.56 1.86
N PRO A 37 -17.47 1.53 1.56
CA PRO A 37 -17.19 2.96 1.72
C PRO A 37 -17.00 3.41 3.18
N HIS A 38 -17.34 2.56 4.15
CA HIS A 38 -17.19 2.82 5.59
C HIS A 38 -15.81 2.42 6.14
N LEU A 39 -14.98 1.73 5.35
CA LEU A 39 -13.64 1.32 5.76
C LEU A 39 -12.61 2.34 5.26
N PRO A 40 -11.75 2.89 6.14
CA PRO A 40 -10.64 3.72 5.70
C PRO A 40 -9.72 2.97 4.74
N VAL A 41 -9.28 3.64 3.68
CA VAL A 41 -8.43 3.06 2.64
C VAL A 41 -7.00 3.59 2.76
N TYR A 42 -6.06 2.66 2.72
CA TYR A 42 -4.62 2.92 2.69
C TYR A 42 -4.01 2.31 1.42
N LEU A 43 -3.26 3.12 0.68
CA LEU A 43 -2.55 2.71 -0.52
C LEU A 43 -1.06 2.78 -0.25
N GLN A 44 -0.33 1.75 -0.65
CA GLN A 44 1.11 1.65 -0.50
C GLN A 44 1.73 1.27 -1.84
N PRO A 45 2.73 2.01 -2.36
CA PRO A 45 3.43 1.57 -3.57
C PRO A 45 4.15 0.25 -3.30
N GLY A 46 4.09 -0.66 -4.27
CA GLY A 46 4.78 -1.94 -4.20
C GLY A 46 6.29 -1.76 -4.26
N ASN A 47 7.01 -2.48 -3.39
CA ASN A 47 8.45 -2.62 -3.51
C ASN A 47 8.74 -3.53 -4.72
N HIS A 48 9.17 -2.92 -5.82
CA HIS A 48 9.33 -3.58 -7.11
C HIS A 48 10.62 -4.39 -7.25
N ASN A 49 11.57 -4.22 -6.33
CA ASN A 49 12.85 -4.93 -6.37
C ASN A 49 13.20 -5.48 -4.99
N PRO A 50 12.36 -6.38 -4.42
CA PRO A 50 12.71 -7.04 -3.18
C PRO A 50 13.90 -7.97 -3.47
N PRO A 51 15.00 -7.86 -2.70
CA PRO A 51 16.13 -8.73 -2.89
C PRO A 51 15.76 -10.17 -2.50
N PRO A 52 16.54 -11.15 -2.97
CA PRO A 52 16.39 -12.53 -2.54
C PRO A 52 16.35 -12.64 -1.02
N PRO A 53 15.59 -13.59 -0.44
CA PRO A 53 15.45 -13.75 1.02
C PRO A 53 16.78 -13.87 1.78
N GLU A 54 17.82 -14.35 1.10
CA GLU A 54 19.19 -14.55 1.57
C GLU A 54 20.09 -13.30 1.49
N ALA A 55 19.70 -12.26 0.75
CA ALA A 55 20.50 -11.06 0.51
C ALA A 55 20.10 -9.92 1.45
N ASN A 56 20.46 -10.08 2.73
CA ASN A 56 20.10 -9.16 3.82
C ASN A 56 20.62 -7.72 3.65
N ASP A 57 21.68 -7.52 2.85
CA ASP A 57 22.35 -6.22 2.66
C ASP A 57 22.24 -5.70 1.21
N ALA A 58 21.31 -6.22 0.43
CA ALA A 58 21.13 -5.76 -0.95
C ALA A 58 20.71 -4.29 -1.01
N ALA A 59 21.31 -3.55 -1.93
CA ALA A 59 21.00 -2.15 -2.18
C ALA A 59 19.52 -1.98 -2.50
N ILE A 60 18.90 -0.98 -1.86
CA ILE A 60 17.50 -0.62 -2.08
C ILE A 60 17.47 0.41 -3.20
N ASP A 61 16.59 0.23 -4.16
CA ASP A 61 16.28 1.26 -5.14
C ASP A 61 15.33 2.30 -4.51
N ILE A 62 15.90 3.21 -3.71
CA ILE A 62 15.14 4.28 -3.06
C ILE A 62 14.52 5.20 -4.10
N ASP A 63 15.24 5.55 -5.17
CA ASP A 63 14.75 6.44 -6.22
C ASP A 63 13.53 5.82 -6.93
N GLY A 64 13.60 4.54 -7.29
CA GLY A 64 12.47 3.83 -7.89
C GLY A 64 11.28 3.63 -6.94
N ILE A 65 11.49 3.56 -5.62
CA ILE A 65 10.41 3.58 -4.62
C ILE A 65 9.76 4.96 -4.55
N MET A 66 10.57 6.02 -4.51
CA MET A 66 10.07 7.40 -4.44
C MET A 66 9.32 7.81 -5.70
N GLN A 67 9.77 7.41 -6.89
CA GLN A 67 9.06 7.64 -8.14
C GLN A 67 7.69 6.97 -8.16
N ARG A 68 7.57 5.76 -7.60
CA ARG A 68 6.28 5.05 -7.49
C ARG A 68 5.36 5.70 -6.46
N MET A 69 5.94 6.21 -5.37
CA MET A 69 5.19 6.98 -4.38
C MET A 69 4.61 8.26 -5.01
N GLU A 70 5.42 9.01 -5.75
CA GLU A 70 5.00 10.20 -6.49
C GLU A 70 3.89 9.88 -7.49
N TRP A 71 4.09 8.89 -8.35
CA TRP A 71 3.09 8.43 -9.32
C TRP A 71 1.75 8.09 -8.65
N LEU A 72 1.77 7.37 -7.53
CA LEU A 72 0.55 6.98 -6.82
C LEU A 72 -0.15 8.19 -6.19
N VAL A 73 0.60 9.14 -5.63
CA VAL A 73 0.06 10.39 -5.08
C VAL A 73 -0.59 11.22 -6.18
N GLU A 74 0.10 11.43 -7.30
CA GLU A 74 -0.43 12.17 -8.44
C GLU A 74 -1.72 11.54 -8.97
N LYS A 75 -1.74 10.20 -9.09
CA LYS A 75 -2.92 9.47 -9.55
C LYS A 75 -4.11 9.64 -8.61
N VAL A 76 -3.90 9.53 -7.30
CA VAL A 76 -4.96 9.77 -6.29
C VAL A 76 -5.50 11.19 -6.35
N ILE A 77 -4.63 12.19 -6.53
CA ILE A 77 -5.03 13.60 -6.66
C ILE A 77 -5.82 13.81 -7.95
N ALA A 78 -5.34 13.31 -9.08
CA ALA A 78 -6.00 13.47 -10.39
C ALA A 78 -7.40 12.85 -10.40
N ASP A 79 -7.58 11.73 -9.69
CA ASP A 79 -8.84 11.03 -9.57
C ASP A 79 -9.77 11.58 -8.47
N GLY A 80 -9.33 12.61 -7.74
CA GLY A 80 -10.10 13.22 -6.65
C GLY A 80 -10.40 12.27 -5.49
N TRP A 81 -9.59 11.23 -5.30
CA TRP A 81 -9.85 10.21 -4.28
C TRP A 81 -9.27 10.60 -2.92
N TYR A 82 -9.74 11.74 -2.39
CA TYR A 82 -9.15 12.40 -1.22
C TYR A 82 -9.25 11.64 0.11
N GLU A 83 -10.16 10.67 0.21
CA GLU A 83 -10.30 9.81 1.41
C GLU A 83 -9.21 8.71 1.50
N ALA A 84 -8.50 8.44 0.41
CA ALA A 84 -7.43 7.45 0.38
C ALA A 84 -6.14 8.00 1.01
N HIS A 85 -5.55 7.23 1.91
CA HIS A 85 -4.28 7.57 2.55
C HIS A 85 -3.12 6.88 1.81
N VAL A 86 -2.26 7.65 1.14
CA VAL A 86 -1.08 7.09 0.47
C VAL A 86 0.10 7.09 1.45
N LEU A 87 0.67 5.92 1.75
CA LEU A 87 1.77 5.76 2.71
C LEU A 87 2.93 4.96 2.11
N PRO A 88 4.19 5.29 2.41
CA PRO A 88 5.33 4.47 2.02
C PRO A 88 5.46 3.23 2.92
N GLN A 89 6.28 2.27 2.49
CA GLN A 89 6.77 1.21 3.36
C GLN A 89 7.92 1.75 4.22
N LEU A 90 7.60 2.41 5.34
CA LEU A 90 8.58 3.14 6.14
C LEU A 90 9.78 2.28 6.56
N HIS A 91 9.58 1.01 6.91
CA HIS A 91 10.69 0.15 7.30
C HIS A 91 11.71 -0.08 6.16
N VAL A 92 11.25 -0.10 4.90
CA VAL A 92 12.16 -0.20 3.74
C VAL A 92 12.97 1.08 3.58
N LEU A 93 12.39 2.24 3.89
CA LEU A 93 13.11 3.51 3.84
C LEU A 93 14.17 3.63 4.94
N ILE A 94 13.93 3.03 6.12
CA ILE A 94 14.85 3.13 7.26
C ILE A 94 15.91 2.01 7.26
N TRP A 95 15.49 0.77 7.00
CA TRP A 95 16.33 -0.43 7.15
C TRP A 95 16.41 -1.28 5.89
N GLY A 96 15.79 -0.85 4.79
CA GLY A 96 15.73 -1.65 3.59
C GLY A 96 14.96 -2.94 3.75
N ASN A 97 15.51 -3.97 3.11
CA ASN A 97 14.90 -5.29 3.10
C ASN A 97 15.40 -6.16 4.26
N LYS A 98 16.04 -5.55 5.26
CA LYS A 98 16.50 -6.23 6.47
C LYS A 98 15.31 -6.84 7.21
N ARG A 99 15.47 -8.09 7.64
CA ARG A 99 14.46 -8.85 8.40
C ARG A 99 14.69 -8.71 9.91
N GLY A 100 13.62 -8.74 10.69
CA GLY A 100 13.69 -8.77 12.16
C GLY A 100 14.11 -7.44 12.80
N VAL A 101 13.84 -6.32 12.13
CA VAL A 101 14.04 -4.93 12.61
C VAL A 101 12.74 -4.30 13.06
#